data_AF-A0A1Z1FH58-F1
#
_entry.id   AF-A0A1Z1FH58-F1
#
_cell.length_a   1.000
_cell.length_b   1.000
_cell.length_c   1.000
_cell.angle_alpha   90.00
_cell.angle_beta   90.00
_cell.angle_gamma   90.00
#
_symmetry.space_group_name_H-M   'P 1'
#
loop_
_entity.id
_entity.type
_entity.pdbx_description
1 polymer ?
#
loop_
_entity_poly.entity_id
_entity_poly.type
_entity_poly.pdbx_seq_one_letter_code
_entity_poly.pdbx_strand_id
1 'polypeptide(L)'
;MTDANRASGWDRRSFLGGAALLALVIGVPVAGVALSDLDDDDAPTERQRVMMKQVSQLVLPATGTPGAGDVGVGDFVILALAHGLDGTRDPAGSSEMPWAFPEYRRRDGSLRYVGWLEHTLDLAANGDYLRRPDDEKHRVLAALDAEAFAEGNDTHPWRKLKGLILTGYYTSRVGGSEELRFELVPGRFDPVVPMGPDTRAWSSDWTAVEFG
;
A
#
# COMPACT_ATOMS: atom_id res chain seq x y z
N MET A 1 18.51 4.22 -35.89
CA MET A 1 18.39 2.78 -35.55
C MET A 1 18.93 2.65 -34.14
N THR A 2 18.11 2.57 -33.09
CA THR A 2 16.91 1.73 -32.93
C THR A 2 15.92 2.43 -32.00
N ASP A 3 14.74 2.77 -32.53
CA ASP A 3 13.53 2.93 -31.71
C ASP A 3 13.14 1.54 -31.22
N ALA A 4 13.57 1.20 -30.00
CA ALA A 4 12.98 0.10 -29.27
C ALA A 4 11.93 0.72 -28.35
N ASN A 5 10.68 0.64 -28.79
CA ASN A 5 9.47 0.85 -28.02
C ASN A 5 9.55 0.01 -26.73
N ARG A 6 10.18 0.55 -25.67
CA ARG A 6 10.07 -0.02 -24.33
C ARG A 6 8.63 0.23 -23.94
N ALA A 7 7.83 -0.85 -23.92
CA ALA A 7 6.54 -0.78 -23.25
C ALA A 7 6.83 -0.29 -21.81
N SER A 8 6.37 0.92 -21.50
CA SER A 8 6.47 1.48 -20.15
C SER A 8 5.87 0.46 -19.18
N GLY A 9 6.48 0.26 -18.01
CA GLY A 9 5.89 -0.57 -16.96
C GLY A 9 4.57 0.02 -16.43
N TRP A 10 4.24 1.25 -16.81
CA TRP A 10 2.97 1.93 -16.56
C TRP A 10 1.92 1.60 -17.63
N ASP A 11 1.28 0.42 -17.52
CA ASP A 11 0.17 0.05 -18.40
C ASP A 11 -1.20 0.38 -17.78
N ARG A 12 -2.01 1.15 -18.51
CA ARG A 12 -3.36 1.54 -18.04
C ARG A 12 -4.21 0.34 -17.68
N ARG A 13 -4.17 -0.75 -18.46
CA ARG A 13 -5.04 -1.93 -18.22
C ARG A 13 -4.58 -2.68 -16.98
N SER A 14 -3.28 -2.83 -16.79
CA SER A 14 -2.69 -3.43 -15.59
C SER A 14 -3.02 -2.63 -14.32
N PHE A 15 -3.19 -1.32 -14.41
CA PHE A 15 -3.41 -0.44 -13.25
C PHE A 15 -4.85 0.08 -13.08
N LEU A 16 -5.83 -0.37 -13.86
CA LEU A 16 -7.22 0.14 -13.80
C LEU A 16 -7.81 0.09 -12.38
N GLY A 17 -7.66 -1.02 -11.67
CA GLY A 17 -8.17 -1.17 -10.30
C GLY A 17 -7.46 -0.24 -9.31
N GLY A 18 -6.12 -0.23 -9.34
CA GLY A 18 -5.32 0.68 -8.51
C GLY A 18 -5.59 2.16 -8.79
N ALA A 19 -5.77 2.52 -10.07
CA ALA A 19 -6.09 3.89 -10.49
C ALA A 19 -7.48 4.31 -10.04
N ALA A 20 -8.46 3.39 -10.04
CA ALA A 20 -9.79 3.66 -9.48
C ALA A 20 -9.73 3.91 -7.97
N LEU A 21 -8.96 3.12 -7.22
CA LEU A 21 -8.74 3.35 -5.79
C LEU A 21 -8.00 4.67 -5.53
N LEU A 22 -6.96 4.97 -6.31
CA LEU A 22 -6.22 6.23 -6.16
C LEU A 22 -7.12 7.42 -6.41
N ALA A 23 -7.89 7.39 -7.50
CA ALA A 23 -8.87 8.41 -7.85
C ALA A 23 -9.87 8.69 -6.71
N LEU A 24 -10.35 7.65 -6.02
CA LEU A 24 -11.21 7.80 -4.84
C LEU A 24 -10.46 8.49 -3.69
N VAL A 25 -9.22 8.09 -3.41
CA VAL A 25 -8.40 8.65 -2.32
C VAL A 25 -8.08 10.13 -2.53
N ILE A 26 -7.70 10.53 -3.74
CA ILE A 26 -7.33 11.92 -4.03
C ILE A 26 -8.52 12.77 -4.53
N GLY A 27 -9.72 12.19 -4.66
CA GLY A 27 -10.94 12.90 -5.02
C GLY A 27 -10.99 13.38 -6.49
N VAL A 28 -10.35 12.67 -7.42
CA VAL A 28 -10.35 13.01 -8.86
C VAL A 28 -11.02 11.91 -9.68
N PRO A 29 -11.51 12.18 -10.91
CA PRO A 29 -11.95 11.12 -11.81
C PRO A 29 -10.78 10.20 -12.19
N VAL A 30 -11.04 8.91 -12.44
CA VAL A 30 -9.99 7.93 -12.84
C VAL A 30 -9.19 8.38 -14.06
N ALA A 31 -9.83 9.07 -15.01
CA ALA A 31 -9.17 9.64 -16.19
C ALA A 31 -8.15 10.75 -15.86
N GLY A 32 -8.25 11.36 -14.66
CA GLY A 32 -7.33 12.35 -14.14
C GLY A 32 -6.10 11.75 -13.44
N VAL A 33 -6.04 10.43 -13.24
CA VAL A 33 -4.82 9.76 -12.77
C VAL A 33 -3.82 9.68 -13.93
N ALA A 34 -2.84 10.57 -13.91
CA ALA A 34 -1.88 10.75 -14.99
C ALA A 34 -0.73 9.72 -14.92
N LEU A 35 -0.95 8.54 -15.49
CA LEU A 35 0.11 7.52 -15.61
C LEU A 35 1.21 7.89 -16.60
N SER A 36 0.92 8.80 -17.55
CA SER A 36 1.87 9.26 -18.57
C SER A 36 2.99 10.14 -18.03
N ASP A 37 2.77 10.73 -16.85
CA ASP A 37 3.67 11.70 -16.26
C ASP A 37 4.58 11.05 -15.20
N LEU A 38 4.40 9.74 -14.97
CA LEU A 38 5.22 8.95 -14.07
C LEU A 38 6.56 8.62 -14.72
N ASP A 39 7.61 8.65 -13.91
CA ASP A 39 8.96 8.32 -14.35
C ASP A 39 9.03 6.83 -14.75
N ASP A 40 9.52 6.54 -15.96
CA ASP A 40 9.74 5.17 -16.43
C ASP A 40 10.77 4.43 -15.55
N ASP A 41 11.70 5.14 -14.93
CA ASP A 41 12.66 4.55 -13.98
C ASP A 41 11.97 4.09 -12.68
N ASP A 42 10.73 4.53 -12.41
CA ASP A 42 9.92 4.11 -11.26
C ASP A 42 8.93 2.99 -11.60
N ALA A 43 8.86 2.56 -12.86
CA ALA A 43 7.83 1.65 -13.31
C ALA A 43 7.98 0.21 -12.75
N PRO A 44 6.87 -0.40 -12.29
CA PRO A 44 6.70 -1.80 -11.97
C PRO A 44 7.51 -2.84 -12.74
N THR A 45 8.33 -3.67 -12.12
CA THR A 45 8.51 -5.02 -12.71
C THR A 45 7.27 -5.87 -12.47
N GLU A 46 7.02 -6.88 -13.32
CA GLU A 46 5.96 -7.87 -13.09
C GLU A 46 6.09 -8.53 -11.71
N ARG A 47 7.34 -8.89 -11.37
CA ARG A 47 7.69 -9.49 -10.08
C ARG A 47 7.27 -8.58 -8.91
N GLN A 48 7.56 -7.28 -9.02
CA GLN A 48 7.19 -6.30 -8.00
C GLN A 48 5.68 -6.16 -7.87
N ARG A 49 4.90 -6.20 -8.95
CA ARG A 49 3.43 -6.18 -8.86
C ARG A 49 2.90 -7.43 -8.16
N VAL A 50 3.43 -8.62 -8.50
CA VAL A 50 3.09 -9.87 -7.82
C VAL A 50 3.44 -9.82 -6.34
N MET A 51 4.62 -9.29 -5.99
CA MET A 51 5.05 -9.10 -4.61
C MET A 51 4.11 -8.16 -3.85
N MET A 52 3.79 -6.99 -4.41
CA MET A 52 2.90 -6.03 -3.77
C MET A 52 1.49 -6.60 -3.57
N LYS A 53 0.99 -7.42 -4.52
CA LYS A 53 -0.28 -8.14 -4.35
C LYS A 53 -0.21 -9.12 -3.17
N GLN A 54 0.82 -9.98 -3.12
CA GLN A 54 0.96 -10.99 -2.07
C GLN A 54 1.18 -10.36 -0.68
N VAL A 55 2.02 -9.32 -0.59
CA VAL A 55 2.25 -8.57 0.65
C VAL A 55 0.96 -7.93 1.13
N SER A 56 0.19 -7.28 0.24
CA SER A 56 -1.12 -6.72 0.60
C SER A 56 -2.08 -7.79 1.12
N GLN A 57 -2.12 -8.96 0.47
CA GLN A 57 -2.93 -10.10 0.91
C GLN A 57 -2.51 -10.63 2.29
N LEU A 58 -1.22 -10.58 2.63
CA LEU A 58 -0.75 -10.99 3.96
C LEU A 58 -1.08 -9.97 5.05
N VAL A 59 -1.05 -8.67 4.72
CA VAL A 59 -1.40 -7.59 5.67
C VAL A 59 -2.89 -7.59 5.98
N LEU A 60 -3.74 -7.79 4.97
CA LEU A 60 -5.20 -7.91 5.11
C LEU A 60 -5.69 -9.13 4.32
N PRO A 61 -5.64 -10.33 4.92
CA PRO A 61 -6.04 -11.56 4.26
C PRO A 61 -7.56 -11.65 4.08
N ALA A 62 -7.98 -12.50 3.15
CA ALA A 62 -9.38 -12.83 2.98
C ALA A 62 -9.96 -13.43 4.27
N THR A 63 -11.12 -12.94 4.68
CA THR A 63 -11.88 -13.41 5.83
C THR A 63 -13.28 -13.84 5.35
N GLY A 64 -14.35 -13.27 5.91
CA GLY A 64 -15.67 -13.29 5.31
C GLY A 64 -15.81 -12.35 4.09
N THR A 65 -14.76 -11.58 3.77
CA THR A 65 -14.66 -10.70 2.60
C THR A 65 -13.33 -10.94 1.85
N PRO A 66 -13.22 -10.56 0.56
CA PRO A 66 -11.96 -10.63 -0.18
C PRO A 66 -10.84 -9.82 0.48
N GLY A 67 -9.58 -10.30 0.42
CA GLY A 67 -8.45 -9.61 1.03
C GLY A 67 -7.93 -8.43 0.21
N ALA A 68 -6.96 -7.69 0.75
CA ALA A 68 -6.43 -6.50 0.08
C ALA A 68 -5.73 -6.81 -1.25
N GLY A 69 -5.05 -7.96 -1.35
CA GLY A 69 -4.47 -8.42 -2.63
C GLY A 69 -5.54 -8.73 -3.68
N ASP A 70 -6.71 -9.21 -3.25
CA ASP A 70 -7.82 -9.57 -4.13
C ASP A 70 -8.54 -8.35 -4.72
N VAL A 71 -8.54 -7.22 -4.01
CA VAL A 71 -9.22 -5.98 -4.44
C VAL A 71 -8.31 -4.98 -5.15
N GLY A 72 -7.06 -5.38 -5.46
CA GLY A 72 -6.12 -4.55 -6.22
C GLY A 72 -5.34 -3.53 -5.41
N VAL A 73 -5.26 -3.69 -4.08
CA VAL A 73 -4.52 -2.76 -3.21
C VAL A 73 -3.03 -2.70 -3.55
N GLY A 74 -2.42 -3.81 -3.97
CA GLY A 74 -1.01 -3.83 -4.38
C GLY A 74 -0.70 -2.83 -5.50
N ASP A 75 -1.56 -2.77 -6.52
CA ASP A 75 -1.43 -1.83 -7.64
C ASP A 75 -1.75 -0.40 -7.20
N PHE A 76 -2.73 -0.21 -6.31
CA PHE A 76 -2.99 1.09 -5.69
C PHE A 76 -1.75 1.62 -4.96
N VAL A 77 -1.11 0.81 -4.12
CA VAL A 77 0.07 1.24 -3.33
C VAL A 77 1.20 1.66 -4.26
N ILE A 78 1.45 0.91 -5.33
CA ILE A 78 2.44 1.28 -6.36
C ILE A 78 2.15 2.69 -6.91
N LEU A 79 0.89 2.96 -7.28
CA LEU A 79 0.51 4.27 -7.82
C LEU A 79 0.57 5.36 -6.77
N ALA A 80 0.11 5.10 -5.55
CA ALA A 80 0.14 6.03 -4.43
C ALA A 80 1.58 6.47 -4.14
N LEU A 81 2.52 5.53 -4.12
CA LEU A 81 3.95 5.81 -3.98
C LEU A 81 4.46 6.66 -5.13
N ALA A 82 4.13 6.32 -6.37
CA ALA A 82 4.57 7.06 -7.57
C ALA A 82 4.05 8.51 -7.58
N HIS A 83 2.85 8.75 -7.08
CA HIS A 83 2.24 10.07 -6.94
C HIS A 83 2.62 10.80 -5.63
N GLY A 84 3.47 10.20 -4.79
CA GLY A 84 3.97 10.83 -3.58
C GLY A 84 2.98 10.96 -2.43
N LEU A 85 1.93 10.12 -2.42
CA LEU A 85 0.97 10.08 -1.32
C LEU A 85 1.68 9.82 0.01
N ASP A 86 1.17 10.39 1.09
CA ASP A 86 1.75 10.29 2.45
C ASP A 86 3.22 10.73 2.52
N GLY A 87 3.62 11.75 1.75
CA GLY A 87 4.99 12.27 1.75
C GLY A 87 6.03 11.24 1.29
N THR A 88 5.65 10.30 0.43
CA THR A 88 6.56 9.24 -0.07
C THR A 88 7.53 9.75 -1.15
N ARG A 89 7.40 11.02 -1.55
CA ARG A 89 8.38 11.76 -2.36
C ARG A 89 9.22 12.73 -1.55
N ASP A 90 9.01 12.83 -0.24
CA ASP A 90 9.87 13.67 0.60
C ASP A 90 11.28 13.05 0.62
N PRO A 91 12.35 13.87 0.57
CA PRO A 91 13.71 13.37 0.66
C PRO A 91 13.89 12.54 1.93
N ALA A 92 14.34 11.30 1.78
CA ALA A 92 14.63 10.45 2.92
C ALA A 92 15.82 11.06 3.68
N GLY A 93 15.63 11.34 4.98
CA GLY A 93 16.67 11.90 5.85
C GLY A 93 17.96 11.08 5.76
N SER A 94 19.04 11.70 5.31
CA SER A 94 20.26 11.00 4.93
C SER A 94 21.33 11.04 6.02
N SER A 95 21.30 10.09 6.97
CA SER A 95 22.53 9.53 7.60
C SER A 95 22.28 8.53 8.74
N GLU A 96 21.07 8.45 9.31
CA GLU A 96 20.83 7.67 10.55
C GLU A 96 19.83 6.51 10.40
N MET A 97 19.42 6.17 9.16
CA MET A 97 18.42 5.14 8.89
C MET A 97 19.09 3.85 8.42
N PRO A 98 19.13 2.76 9.23
CA PRO A 98 19.78 1.49 8.87
C PRO A 98 19.22 0.84 7.60
N TRP A 99 17.97 1.15 7.27
CA TRP A 99 17.22 0.64 6.12
C TRP A 99 17.41 1.47 4.84
N ALA A 100 18.15 2.58 4.90
CA ALA A 100 18.39 3.44 3.75
C ALA A 100 19.55 2.90 2.90
N PHE A 101 19.25 1.91 2.07
CA PHE A 101 20.17 1.43 1.04
C PHE A 101 20.39 2.51 -0.03
N PRO A 102 21.64 2.98 -0.27
CA PRO A 102 21.92 4.04 -1.23
C PRO A 102 21.39 3.77 -2.65
N GLU A 103 21.36 2.50 -3.07
CA GLU A 103 20.89 2.05 -4.38
C GLU A 103 19.38 2.27 -4.61
N TYR A 104 18.57 2.33 -3.56
CA TYR A 104 17.14 2.61 -3.67
C TYR A 104 16.81 4.10 -3.48
N ARG A 105 17.82 4.98 -3.43
CA ARG A 105 17.58 6.42 -3.39
C ARG A 105 17.30 6.95 -4.81
N ARG A 106 16.25 7.76 -4.94
CA ARG A 106 15.97 8.53 -6.16
C ARG A 106 16.91 9.72 -6.30
N ARG A 107 16.91 10.33 -7.49
CA ARG A 107 17.66 11.57 -7.76
C ARG A 107 17.21 12.73 -6.86
N ASP A 108 15.93 12.78 -6.51
CA ASP A 108 15.35 13.79 -5.61
C ASP A 108 15.61 13.49 -4.12
N GLY A 109 16.28 12.39 -3.80
CA GLY A 109 16.57 11.97 -2.43
C GLY A 109 15.48 11.12 -1.77
N SER A 110 14.32 10.93 -2.39
CA SER A 110 13.26 10.05 -1.88
C SER A 110 13.60 8.56 -2.05
N LEU A 111 12.90 7.68 -1.33
CA LEU A 111 13.13 6.24 -1.36
C LEU A 111 12.31 5.52 -2.44
N ARG A 112 12.93 4.65 -3.24
CA ARG A 112 12.25 3.68 -4.10
C ARG A 112 11.66 2.53 -3.28
N TYR A 113 10.55 2.79 -2.61
CA TYR A 113 9.88 1.87 -1.66
C TYR A 113 9.67 0.45 -2.19
N VAL A 114 9.23 0.28 -3.44
CA VAL A 114 8.93 -1.06 -3.99
C VAL A 114 10.21 -1.89 -4.17
N GLY A 115 11.27 -1.29 -4.72
CA GLY A 115 12.57 -1.95 -4.85
C GLY A 115 13.25 -2.20 -3.51
N TRP A 116 13.13 -1.24 -2.58
CA TRP A 116 13.57 -1.41 -1.19
C TRP A 116 12.88 -2.60 -0.53
N LEU A 117 11.55 -2.71 -0.64
CA LEU A 117 10.80 -3.79 -0.01
C LEU A 117 11.17 -5.15 -0.62
N GLU A 118 11.26 -5.23 -1.95
CA GLU A 118 11.70 -6.43 -2.66
C GLU A 118 13.05 -6.93 -2.12
N HIS A 119 14.03 -6.04 -2.04
CA HIS A 119 15.35 -6.35 -1.52
C HIS A 119 15.34 -6.79 -0.06
N THR A 120 14.64 -6.04 0.81
CA THR A 120 14.54 -6.34 2.23
C THR A 120 13.91 -7.71 2.46
N LEU A 121 12.84 -8.05 1.74
CA LEU A 121 12.17 -9.34 1.85
C LEU A 121 13.05 -10.49 1.32
N ASP A 122 13.71 -10.31 0.18
CA ASP A 122 14.60 -11.33 -0.39
C ASP A 122 15.82 -11.57 0.52
N LEU A 123 16.38 -10.51 1.11
CA LEU A 123 17.48 -10.60 2.07
C LEU A 123 17.04 -11.36 3.34
N ALA A 124 15.90 -11.00 3.91
CA ALA A 124 15.36 -11.64 5.12
C ALA A 124 14.94 -13.11 4.90
N ALA A 125 14.54 -13.45 3.67
CA ALA A 125 14.23 -14.82 3.25
C ALA A 125 15.49 -15.63 2.83
N ASN A 126 16.67 -15.00 2.78
CA ASN A 126 17.90 -15.59 2.24
C ASN A 126 17.70 -16.18 0.83
N GLY A 127 17.12 -15.38 -0.07
CA GLY A 127 16.86 -15.70 -1.47
C GLY A 127 15.47 -15.23 -1.92
N ASP A 128 14.94 -15.79 -3.00
CA ASP A 128 13.66 -15.33 -3.57
C ASP A 128 12.48 -15.54 -2.60
N TYR A 129 11.96 -14.44 -2.05
CA TYR A 129 10.84 -14.40 -1.10
C TYR A 129 9.55 -14.98 -1.72
N LEU A 130 9.26 -14.70 -2.99
CA LEU A 130 8.02 -15.15 -3.63
C LEU A 130 7.97 -16.68 -3.82
N ARG A 131 9.13 -17.34 -3.82
CA ARG A 131 9.26 -18.78 -3.92
C ARG A 131 9.20 -19.49 -2.58
N ARG A 132 9.13 -18.77 -1.47
CA ARG A 132 9.05 -19.34 -0.13
C ARG A 132 7.65 -19.90 0.15
N PRO A 133 7.54 -20.90 1.04
CA PRO A 133 6.26 -21.31 1.62
C PRO A 133 5.52 -20.15 2.29
N ASP A 134 4.19 -20.22 2.34
CA ASP A 134 3.35 -19.11 2.84
C ASP A 134 3.58 -18.81 4.33
N ASP A 135 3.88 -19.82 5.15
CA ASP A 135 4.26 -19.66 6.55
C ASP A 135 5.58 -18.90 6.69
N GLU A 136 6.56 -19.18 5.81
CA GLU A 136 7.83 -18.46 5.78
C GLU A 136 7.65 -17.01 5.31
N LYS A 137 6.82 -16.78 4.29
CA LYS A 137 6.47 -15.43 3.82
C LYS A 137 5.82 -14.60 4.91
N HIS A 138 4.86 -15.19 5.62
CA HIS A 138 4.18 -14.54 6.74
C HIS A 138 5.16 -14.24 7.87
N ARG A 139 6.01 -15.20 8.25
CA ARG A 139 7.03 -15.02 9.31
C ARG A 139 8.01 -13.89 8.97
N VAL A 140 8.52 -13.84 7.75
CA VAL A 140 9.45 -12.79 7.29
C VAL A 140 8.76 -11.42 7.33
N LEU A 141 7.54 -11.32 6.80
CA LEU A 141 6.80 -10.06 6.80
C LEU A 141 6.43 -9.60 8.22
N ALA A 142 6.04 -10.52 9.10
CA ALA A 142 5.73 -10.22 10.49
C ALA A 142 6.96 -9.76 11.28
N ALA A 143 8.16 -10.27 10.98
CA ALA A 143 9.40 -9.80 11.58
C ALA A 143 9.73 -8.36 11.15
N LEU A 144 9.59 -8.05 9.85
CA LEU A 144 9.73 -6.68 9.33
C LEU A 144 8.71 -5.72 9.98
N ASP A 145 7.47 -6.19 10.17
CA ASP A 145 6.42 -5.43 10.84
C ASP A 145 6.79 -5.12 12.30
N ALA A 146 7.21 -6.14 13.06
CA ALA A 146 7.62 -5.97 14.44
C ALA A 146 8.82 -5.02 14.59
N GLU A 147 9.80 -5.10 13.68
CA GLU A 147 10.93 -4.17 13.62
C GLU A 147 10.46 -2.73 13.35
N ALA A 148 9.60 -2.54 12.35
CA ALA A 148 9.11 -1.22 11.96
C ALA A 148 8.32 -0.50 13.06
N PHE A 149 7.62 -1.25 13.92
CA PHE A 149 6.81 -0.71 15.02
C PHE A 149 7.50 -0.82 16.39
N ALA A 150 8.79 -1.17 16.43
CA ALA A 150 9.60 -1.05 17.63
C ALA A 150 9.80 0.42 18.03
N GLU A 151 10.07 0.67 19.32
CA GLU A 151 10.34 2.00 19.85
C GLU A 151 11.53 2.66 19.12
N GLY A 152 11.36 3.93 18.70
CA GLY A 152 12.37 4.69 17.97
C GLY A 152 12.37 4.52 16.45
N ASN A 153 11.53 3.65 15.88
CA ASN A 153 11.47 3.38 14.43
C ASN A 153 10.34 4.12 13.69
N ASP A 154 10.00 5.34 14.12
CA ASP A 154 8.86 6.10 13.57
C ASP A 154 8.95 6.44 12.08
N THR A 155 10.16 6.45 11.54
CA THR A 155 10.42 6.77 10.13
C THR A 155 10.55 5.53 9.24
N HIS A 156 10.39 4.32 9.80
CA HIS A 156 10.62 3.08 9.07
C HIS A 156 9.72 2.96 7.81
N PRO A 157 10.24 2.65 6.60
CA PRO A 157 9.50 2.73 5.34
C PRO A 157 8.29 1.81 5.28
N TRP A 158 8.39 0.66 5.94
CA TRP A 158 7.29 -0.28 6.07
C TRP A 158 6.02 0.35 6.67
N ARG A 159 6.16 1.34 7.57
CA ARG A 159 4.99 2.03 8.16
C ARG A 159 4.17 2.76 7.11
N LYS A 160 4.82 3.47 6.18
CA LYS A 160 4.15 4.14 5.05
C LYS A 160 3.52 3.13 4.08
N LEU A 161 4.23 2.06 3.76
CA LEU A 161 3.69 0.97 2.92
C LEU A 161 2.44 0.34 3.54
N LYS A 162 2.51 -0.04 4.83
CA LYS A 162 1.38 -0.62 5.56
C LYS A 162 0.22 0.37 5.70
N GLY A 163 0.52 1.64 5.97
CA GLY A 163 -0.46 2.72 5.99
C GLY A 163 -1.21 2.82 4.66
N LEU A 164 -0.49 2.86 3.54
CA LEU A 164 -1.10 2.88 2.21
C LEU A 164 -1.90 1.60 1.91
N ILE A 165 -1.47 0.41 2.35
CA ILE A 165 -2.26 -0.82 2.19
C ILE A 165 -3.61 -0.69 2.92
N LEU A 166 -3.60 -0.19 4.16
CA LEU A 166 -4.81 0.04 4.96
C LEU A 166 -5.71 1.09 4.29
N THR A 167 -5.13 2.22 3.84
CA THR A 167 -5.86 3.28 3.13
C THR A 167 -6.51 2.73 1.87
N GLY A 168 -5.78 2.00 1.03
CA GLY A 168 -6.32 1.43 -0.21
C GLY A 168 -7.45 0.42 0.03
N TYR A 169 -7.33 -0.41 1.06
CA TYR A 169 -8.37 -1.39 1.39
C TYR A 169 -9.63 -0.72 1.96
N TYR A 170 -9.50 0.11 3.00
CA TYR A 170 -10.64 0.68 3.70
C TYR A 170 -11.33 1.83 2.95
N THR A 171 -10.74 2.33 1.86
CA THR A 171 -11.41 3.23 0.90
C THR A 171 -12.11 2.48 -0.24
N SER A 172 -11.84 1.19 -0.39
CA SER A 172 -12.57 0.34 -1.34
C SER A 172 -13.97 0.00 -0.81
N ARG A 173 -14.89 -0.39 -1.71
CA ARG A 173 -16.22 -0.89 -1.29
C ARG A 173 -16.10 -2.12 -0.39
N VAL A 174 -15.20 -3.05 -0.73
CA VAL A 174 -15.02 -4.30 0.01
C VAL A 174 -14.58 -4.00 1.44
N GLY A 175 -13.54 -3.19 1.63
CA GLY A 175 -13.08 -2.84 2.98
C GLY A 175 -14.03 -1.88 3.71
N GLY A 176 -14.42 -0.79 3.07
CA GLY A 176 -15.18 0.27 3.73
C GLY A 176 -16.67 -0.02 3.96
N SER A 177 -17.30 -0.87 3.14
CA SER A 177 -18.75 -1.12 3.22
C SER A 177 -19.17 -2.57 3.42
N GLU A 178 -18.34 -3.52 2.99
CA GLU A 178 -18.63 -4.94 3.20
C GLU A 178 -17.96 -5.43 4.48
N GLU A 179 -16.64 -5.30 4.62
CA GLU A 179 -15.90 -5.70 5.84
C GLU A 179 -16.26 -4.81 7.04
N LEU A 180 -16.35 -3.51 6.82
CA LEU A 180 -16.86 -2.53 7.79
C LEU A 180 -18.33 -2.21 7.54
N ARG A 181 -18.98 -1.62 8.54
CA ARG A 181 -20.36 -1.13 8.45
C ARG A 181 -20.34 0.33 7.99
N PHE A 182 -20.61 0.56 6.71
CA PHE A 182 -20.76 1.91 6.18
C PHE A 182 -22.16 2.47 6.47
N GLU A 183 -22.23 3.59 7.18
CA GLU A 183 -23.45 4.35 7.43
C GLU A 183 -23.31 5.74 6.83
N LEU A 184 -23.88 5.92 5.63
CA LEU A 184 -23.76 7.19 4.89
C LEU A 184 -24.43 8.37 5.60
N VAL A 185 -25.55 8.11 6.28
CA VAL A 185 -26.32 9.13 6.99
C VAL A 185 -26.50 8.64 8.42
N PRO A 186 -25.71 9.14 9.39
CA PRO A 186 -25.88 8.74 10.77
C PRO A 186 -27.26 9.20 11.25
N GLY A 187 -28.07 8.24 11.69
CA GLY A 187 -29.42 8.49 12.19
C GLY A 187 -29.43 9.12 13.58
N ARG A 188 -30.32 8.63 14.44
CA ARG A 188 -30.38 9.06 15.85
C ARG A 188 -29.11 8.59 16.58
N PHE A 189 -28.49 9.47 17.35
CA PHE A 189 -27.46 9.07 18.31
C PHE A 189 -28.01 8.06 19.31
N ASP A 190 -27.36 6.91 19.43
CA ASP A 190 -27.69 5.89 20.42
C ASP A 190 -26.47 5.64 21.33
N PRO A 191 -26.51 6.06 22.61
CA PRO A 191 -25.39 5.89 23.52
C PRO A 191 -25.17 4.42 23.95
N VAL A 192 -26.12 3.53 23.69
CA VAL A 192 -26.06 2.13 24.13
C VAL A 192 -26.40 1.22 22.95
N VAL A 193 -25.43 1.01 22.07
CA VAL A 193 -25.54 0.06 20.96
C VAL A 193 -25.15 -1.35 21.46
N PRO A 194 -26.04 -2.36 21.37
CA PRO A 194 -25.68 -3.74 21.71
C PRO A 194 -24.58 -4.26 20.77
N MET A 195 -23.49 -4.74 21.35
CA MET A 195 -22.36 -5.33 20.61
C MET A 195 -22.28 -6.84 20.92
N GLY A 196 -22.20 -7.66 19.87
CA GLY A 196 -21.95 -9.10 19.96
C GLY A 196 -20.69 -9.52 19.20
N PRO A 197 -20.27 -10.80 19.30
CA PRO A 197 -19.05 -11.30 18.66
C PRO A 197 -18.99 -11.09 17.15
N ASP A 198 -20.14 -11.10 16.47
CA ASP A 198 -20.24 -10.93 15.01
C ASP A 198 -20.43 -9.47 14.59
N THR A 199 -20.36 -8.51 15.53
CA THR A 199 -20.59 -7.10 15.23
C THR A 199 -19.36 -6.48 14.58
N ARG A 200 -19.43 -6.27 13.27
CA ARG A 200 -18.40 -5.57 12.48
C ARG A 200 -18.23 -4.13 12.97
N ALA A 201 -17.01 -3.62 12.89
CA ALA A 201 -16.70 -2.22 13.19
C ALA A 201 -17.37 -1.29 12.17
N TRP A 202 -17.61 -0.04 12.56
CA TRP A 202 -18.16 0.97 11.67
C TRP A 202 -17.06 1.60 10.82
N SER A 203 -17.40 1.88 9.56
CA SER A 203 -16.61 2.76 8.72
C SER A 203 -16.97 4.19 9.07
N SER A 204 -16.19 4.81 9.95
CA SER A 204 -16.26 6.25 10.18
C SER A 204 -15.56 6.99 9.03
N ASP A 205 -16.07 8.17 8.68
CA ASP A 205 -15.38 9.10 7.78
C ASP A 205 -13.94 9.32 8.29
N TRP A 206 -12.97 9.18 7.38
CA TRP A 206 -11.54 9.26 7.65
C TRP A 206 -11.10 10.69 7.98
N THR A 207 -11.97 11.70 7.79
CA THR A 207 -11.81 12.97 8.48
C THR A 207 -12.24 12.78 9.93
N ALA A 208 -11.35 12.20 10.74
CA ALA A 208 -11.27 12.62 12.13
C ALA A 208 -11.13 14.14 12.09
N VAL A 209 -12.23 14.86 12.29
CA VAL A 209 -12.19 16.27 12.65
C VAL A 209 -11.30 16.28 13.88
N GLU A 210 -10.09 16.81 13.75
CA GLU A 210 -9.25 17.10 14.91
C GLU A 210 -10.04 18.08 15.78
N PHE A 211 -10.76 17.54 16.76
CA PHE A 211 -11.18 18.35 17.89
C PHE A 211 -9.89 18.66 18.64
N GLY A 212 -9.35 19.85 18.39
CA GLY A 212 -8.12 20.34 19.01
C GLY A 212 -8.19 20.48 20.53
#